data_AF-A0A0Q4N2E4-F1
#
_entry.id   AF-A0A0Q4N2E4-F1
#
_cell.length_a   1.000
_cell.length_b   1.000
_cell.length_c   1.000
_cell.angle_alpha   90.00
_cell.angle_beta   90.00
_cell.angle_gamma   90.00
#
_symmetry.space_group_name_H-M   'P 1'
#
loop_
_entity.id
_entity.type
_entity.pdbx_description
1 polymer ?
#
loop_
_entity_poly.entity_id
_entity_poly.type
_entity_poly.pdbx_seq_one_letter_code
_entity_poly.pdbx_strand_id
1 'polypeptide(L)'
;MSKDTTVRSRVDSRLKADAETILNGQGITMSQAINLMLRQVVIQNKLPFDMEGAPKLNARAQALCDAYDAGVIPTTEYPDTKAFFASLGIN
;
A
#
# COMPACT_ATOMS: atom_id res chain seq x y z
N MET A 1 -6.93 23.69 -23.01
CA MET A 1 -7.84 23.73 -21.86
C MET A 1 -7.34 22.73 -20.83
N SER A 2 -6.49 23.14 -19.89
CA SER A 2 -6.07 22.28 -18.78
C SER A 2 -7.32 21.94 -17.96
N LYS A 3 -7.66 20.65 -17.84
CA LYS A 3 -8.76 20.18 -16.99
C LYS A 3 -8.31 20.23 -15.53
N ASP A 4 -8.19 21.43 -14.98
CA ASP A 4 -7.93 21.59 -13.56
C ASP A 4 -9.11 20.99 -12.79
N THR A 5 -8.81 19.99 -11.97
CA THR A 5 -9.79 19.22 -11.20
C THR A 5 -9.54 19.45 -9.72
N THR A 6 -10.59 19.74 -8.98
CA THR A 6 -10.49 20.10 -7.55
C THR A 6 -10.47 18.85 -6.67
N VAL A 7 -9.49 18.75 -5.77
CA VAL A 7 -9.44 17.74 -4.70
C VAL A 7 -9.94 18.37 -3.40
N ARG A 8 -10.91 17.72 -2.74
CA ARG A 8 -11.44 18.14 -1.42
C ARG A 8 -11.44 16.93 -0.48
N SER A 9 -10.91 17.11 0.73
CA SER A 9 -10.91 16.09 1.77
C SER A 9 -11.22 16.70 3.13
N ARG A 10 -11.82 15.92 4.03
CA ARG A 10 -12.01 16.30 5.44
C ARG A 10 -10.76 15.92 6.21
N VAL A 11 -10.29 16.85 7.04
CA VAL A 11 -9.06 16.74 7.82
C VAL A 11 -9.28 17.42 9.16
N ASP A 12 -8.69 16.88 10.22
CA ASP A 12 -8.70 17.48 11.54
C ASP A 12 -8.04 18.88 11.52
N SER A 13 -8.61 19.83 12.26
CA SER A 13 -8.16 21.22 12.22
C SER A 13 -6.76 21.42 12.79
N ARG A 14 -6.37 20.65 13.82
CA ARG A 14 -5.02 20.70 14.39
C ARG A 14 -4.02 20.08 13.43
N LEU A 15 -4.36 18.91 12.90
CA LEU A 15 -3.53 18.23 11.89
C LEU A 15 -3.23 19.14 10.69
N LYS A 16 -4.24 19.88 10.20
CA LYS A 16 -4.05 20.85 9.12
C LYS A 16 -3.05 21.95 9.51
N ALA A 17 -3.22 22.56 10.68
CA ALA A 17 -2.39 23.69 11.11
C ALA A 17 -0.92 23.27 11.32
N ASP A 18 -0.70 22.09 11.91
CA ASP A 18 0.63 21.53 12.12
C ASP A 18 1.32 21.25 10.78
N ALA A 19 0.61 20.60 9.85
CA ALA A 19 1.13 20.32 8.53
C ALA A 19 1.42 21.60 7.73
N GLU A 20 0.56 22.61 7.78
CA GLU A 20 0.83 23.90 7.12
C GLU A 20 2.08 24.58 7.70
N THR A 21 2.29 24.53 9.01
CA THR A 21 3.48 25.11 9.65
C THR A 21 4.77 24.44 9.17
N ILE A 22 4.78 23.11 9.11
CA ILE A 22 5.94 22.33 8.66
C ILE A 22 6.23 22.59 7.18
N LEU A 23 5.20 22.54 6.33
CA LEU A 23 5.34 22.71 4.88
C LEU A 23 5.77 24.13 4.51
N ASN A 24 5.22 25.15 5.18
CA ASN A 24 5.65 26.54 4.99
C ASN A 24 7.11 26.74 5.41
N GLY A 25 7.57 26.07 6.46
CA GLY A 25 9.00 26.05 6.84
C GLY A 25 9.91 25.49 5.75
N GLN A 26 9.38 24.65 4.85
CA GLN A 26 10.07 24.09 3.69
C GLN A 26 9.82 24.88 2.40
N GLY A 27 9.08 26.00 2.46
CA GLY A 27 8.78 26.85 1.31
C GLY A 27 7.73 26.27 0.36
N ILE A 28 6.94 25.29 0.80
CA ILE A 28 5.88 24.67 -0.01
C ILE A 28 4.51 24.81 0.64
N THR A 29 3.51 25.04 -0.20
CA THR A 29 2.10 25.11 0.23
C THR A 29 1.49 23.72 0.34
N MET A 30 0.39 23.62 1.09
CA MET A 30 -0.41 22.39 1.19
C MET A 30 -0.79 21.82 -0.19
N SER A 31 -1.23 22.69 -1.11
CA SER A 31 -1.63 22.28 -2.47
C SER A 31 -0.45 21.73 -3.28
N GLN A 32 0.75 22.29 -3.11
CA GLN A 32 1.96 21.76 -3.76
C GLN A 32 2.32 20.38 -3.19
N ALA A 33 2.27 20.22 -1.87
CA ALA A 33 2.54 18.94 -1.21
C ALA A 33 1.58 17.83 -1.68
N ILE A 34 0.27 18.12 -1.75
CA ILE A 34 -0.73 17.17 -2.25
C ILE A 34 -0.43 16.77 -3.71
N ASN A 35 -0.06 17.73 -4.56
CA ASN A 35 0.29 17.44 -5.95
C ASN A 35 1.54 16.57 -6.06
N LEU A 36 2.56 16.82 -5.23
CA LEU A 36 3.77 16.00 -5.18
C LEU A 36 3.46 14.56 -4.75
N MET A 37 2.63 14.39 -3.71
CA MET A 37 2.17 13.08 -3.25
C MET A 37 1.46 12.31 -4.38
N LEU A 38 0.53 12.93 -5.08
CA LEU A 38 -0.21 12.30 -6.18
C LEU A 38 0.72 11.90 -7.33
N ARG A 39 1.70 12.75 -7.69
CA ARG A 39 2.71 12.40 -8.69
C ARG A 39 3.52 11.18 -8.26
N GLN A 40 3.90 11.11 -6.99
CA GLN A 40 4.68 10.00 -6.48
C GLN A 40 3.90 8.68 -6.49
N VAL A 41 2.60 8.72 -6.20
CA VAL A 41 1.71 7.56 -6.33
C VAL A 41 1.70 7.05 -7.77
N VAL A 42 1.60 7.94 -8.76
CA VAL A 42 1.60 7.56 -10.17
C VAL A 42 2.95 6.98 -10.61
N ILE A 43 4.06 7.57 -10.17
CA ILE A 43 5.41 7.13 -10.55
C ILE A 43 5.73 5.75 -9.97
N GLN A 44 5.41 5.53 -8.68
CA GLN A 44 5.81 4.31 -7.98
C GLN A 44 4.74 3.21 -8.02
N ASN A 45 3.52 3.54 -8.45
CA ASN A 45 2.35 2.66 -8.37
C ASN A 45 2.12 2.08 -6.95
N LYS A 46 2.45 2.88 -5.92
CA LYS A 46 2.28 2.57 -4.50
C LYS A 46 2.13 3.85 -3.68
N LEU A 47 1.78 3.73 -2.41
CA LEU A 47 1.76 4.89 -1.51
C LEU A 47 3.18 5.40 -1.23
N PRO A 48 3.40 6.72 -1.21
CA PRO A 48 4.72 7.34 -1.20
C PRO A 48 5.28 7.54 0.22
N PHE A 49 4.89 6.68 1.15
CA PHE A 49 5.37 6.64 2.52
C PHE A 49 5.38 5.19 2.97
N ASP A 50 6.34 4.84 3.82
CA ASP A 50 6.38 3.52 4.42
C ASP A 50 5.22 3.39 5.40
N MET A 51 4.41 2.35 5.21
CA MET A 51 3.40 1.99 6.19
C MET A 51 4.12 1.28 7.34
N GLU A 52 4.54 2.04 8.36
CA GLU A 52 4.91 1.46 9.64
C GLU A 52 3.69 0.73 10.20
N GLY A 53 3.71 -0.59 10.14
CA GLY A 53 2.53 -1.43 10.33
C GLY A 53 1.87 -1.87 9.02
N ALA A 54 2.69 -2.34 8.05
CA ALA A 54 2.21 -3.24 6.99
C ALA A 54 1.16 -4.18 7.58
N PRO A 55 0.03 -4.42 6.91
CA PRO A 55 -1.08 -5.15 7.49
C PRO A 55 -0.51 -6.44 8.06
N LYS A 56 -0.58 -6.57 9.41
CA LYS A 56 -0.35 -7.86 10.05
C LYS A 56 -1.21 -8.83 9.26
N LEU A 57 -0.63 -9.98 8.88
CA LEU A 57 -1.34 -11.04 8.18
C LEU A 57 -2.75 -11.10 8.74
N ASN A 58 -3.75 -10.93 7.87
CA ASN A 58 -5.13 -11.01 8.34
C ASN A 58 -5.31 -12.35 9.07
N ALA A 59 -6.27 -12.44 9.99
CA ALA A 59 -6.40 -13.61 10.87
C ALA A 59 -6.40 -14.95 10.09
N ARG A 60 -6.94 -14.95 8.87
CA ARG A 60 -6.92 -16.08 7.96
C ARG A 60 -5.51 -16.45 7.48
N ALA A 61 -4.74 -15.48 7.01
CA ALA A 61 -3.40 -15.71 6.52
C ALA A 61 -2.43 -16.08 7.64
N GLN A 62 -2.63 -15.52 8.85
CA GLN A 62 -1.86 -15.91 10.03
C GLN A 62 -2.15 -17.37 10.44
N ALA A 63 -3.42 -17.77 10.50
CA ALA A 63 -3.80 -19.16 10.80
C ALA A 63 -3.29 -20.16 9.75
N LEU A 64 -3.19 -19.75 8.48
CA LEU A 64 -2.61 -20.55 7.40
C LEU A 64 -1.10 -20.77 7.59
N CYS A 65 -0.36 -19.72 7.93
CA CYS A 65 1.05 -19.83 8.28
C CYS A 65 1.26 -20.73 9.50
N ASP A 66 0.48 -20.51 10.58
CA ASP A 66 0.58 -21.31 11.81
C ASP A 66 0.28 -22.80 11.56
N ALA A 67 -0.72 -23.11 10.74
CA ALA A 67 -1.09 -24.48 10.37
C ALA A 67 -0.05 -25.14 9.45
N TYR A 68 0.62 -24.37 8.59
CA TYR A 68 1.72 -24.85 7.77
C TYR A 68 2.95 -25.15 8.63
N ASP A 69 3.34 -24.24 9.52
CA ASP A 69 4.47 -24.42 10.44
C ASP A 69 4.24 -25.58 11.43
N ALA A 70 2.98 -25.81 11.83
CA ALA A 70 2.58 -26.96 12.64
C ALA A 70 2.51 -28.28 11.86
N GLY A 71 2.74 -28.28 10.54
CA GLY A 71 2.72 -29.48 9.70
C GLY A 71 1.31 -30.07 9.46
N VAL A 72 0.26 -29.29 9.72
CA VAL A 72 -1.14 -29.72 9.52
C VAL A 72 -1.51 -29.69 8.03
N ILE A 73 -0.90 -28.78 7.28
CA ILE A 73 -1.11 -28.66 5.83
C ILE A 73 0.00 -29.46 5.12
N PRO A 74 -0.35 -30.47 4.30
CA PRO A 74 0.65 -31.26 3.60
C PRO A 74 1.38 -30.42 2.54
N THR A 75 2.71 -30.39 2.60
CA THR A 75 3.54 -29.81 1.56
C THR A 75 3.44 -30.67 0.30
N THR A 76 2.97 -30.07 -0.79
CA THR A 76 2.95 -30.73 -2.10
C THR A 76 4.15 -30.27 -2.89
N GLU A 77 5.07 -31.19 -3.20
CA GLU A 77 6.20 -30.91 -4.07
C GLU A 77 5.80 -31.17 -5.52
N TYR A 78 6.21 -30.28 -6.42
CA TYR A 78 6.00 -30.41 -7.85
C TYR A 78 7.36 -30.48 -8.56
N PRO A 79 7.53 -31.36 -9.56
CA PRO A 79 8.80 -31.56 -10.23
C PRO A 79 9.21 -30.38 -11.12
N ASP A 80 8.25 -29.61 -11.64
CA ASP A 80 8.49 -28.43 -12.45
C ASP A 80 7.41 -27.35 -12.26
N THR A 81 7.68 -26.14 -12.75
CA THR A 81 6.72 -25.01 -12.71
C THR A 81 5.45 -25.32 -13.50
N LYS A 82 5.56 -26.13 -14.57
CA LYS A 82 4.43 -26.48 -15.43
C LYS A 82 3.40 -27.35 -14.71
N ALA A 83 3.85 -28.35 -13.95
CA ALA A 83 3.02 -29.23 -13.13
C ALA A 83 2.36 -28.46 -11.98
N PHE A 84 3.06 -27.48 -11.39
CA PHE A 84 2.48 -26.58 -10.39
C PHE A 84 1.36 -25.71 -10.97
N PHE A 85 1.58 -25.05 -12.11
CA PHE A 85 0.54 -24.22 -12.74
C PHE A 85 -0.66 -25.06 -13.21
N ALA A 86 -0.40 -26.27 -13.73
CA ALA A 86 -1.44 -27.23 -14.08
C ALA A 86 -2.29 -27.67 -12.86
N SER A 87 -1.67 -27.87 -11.68
CA SER A 87 -2.42 -28.23 -10.47
C SER A 87 -3.28 -27.08 -9.92
N LEU A 88 -2.88 -25.82 -10.20
CA LEU A 88 -3.65 -24.62 -9.90
C LEU A 88 -4.74 -24.33 -10.94
N GLY A 89 -4.80 -25.09 -12.05
CA GLY A 89 -5.75 -24.87 -13.14
C GLY A 89 -5.46 -23.60 -13.96
N ILE A 90 -4.24 -23.10 -13.92
CA ILE A 90 -3.78 -21.93 -14.68
C ILE A 90 -2.88 -22.49 -15.80
N ASN A 91 -3.34 -22.46 -17.05
CA ASN A 91 -2.55 -22.87 -18.23
C ASN A 91 -1.75 -21.70 -18.79
#